data_AF-A0A1W9MZW1-F1
#
_entry.id   AF-A0A1W9MZW1-F1
#
_cell.length_a   1.000
_cell.length_b   1.000
_cell.length_c   1.000
_cell.angle_alpha   90.00
_cell.angle_beta   90.00
_cell.angle_gamma   90.00
#
_symmetry.space_group_name_H-M   'P 1'
#
loop_
_entity.id
_entity.type
_entity.pdbx_description
1 polymer ?
#
loop_
_entity_poly.entity_id
_entity_poly.type
_entity_poly.pdbx_seq_one_letter_code
_entity_poly.pdbx_strand_id
1 'polypeptide(L)'
;MSINHKQQELIDGLIEDLKEKFPELKLVEVTESPENPNDLWVNVTRVKDEDRLIQFIKFFSSKTTDILMDYGYHISVMPIG
;
A
#
# COMPACT_ATOMS: atom_id res chain seq x y z
N MET A 1 -14.25 0.37 -10.87
CA MET A 1 -14.48 1.44 -9.87
C MET A 1 -13.61 2.64 -10.23
N SER A 2 -13.98 3.86 -9.84
CA SER A 2 -13.11 5.04 -9.99
C SER A 2 -12.54 5.41 -8.63
N ILE A 3 -11.22 5.56 -8.53
CA ILE A 3 -10.55 6.08 -7.33
C ILE A 3 -11.03 7.51 -7.10
N ASN A 4 -11.49 7.82 -5.89
CA ASN A 4 -11.91 9.17 -5.54
C ASN A 4 -10.72 10.05 -5.10
N HIS A 5 -10.93 11.36 -5.03
CA HIS A 5 -9.86 12.32 -4.68
C HIS A 5 -9.17 12.00 -3.35
N LYS A 6 -9.92 11.58 -2.32
CA LYS A 6 -9.32 11.28 -1.01
C LYS A 6 -8.55 9.96 -1.02
N GLN A 7 -9.06 8.94 -1.73
CA GLN A 7 -8.31 7.69 -1.93
C GLN A 7 -6.99 7.95 -2.65
N GLN A 8 -6.98 8.79 -3.69
CA GLN A 8 -5.77 9.16 -4.41
C GLN A 8 -4.76 9.87 -3.49
N GLU A 9 -5.20 10.87 -2.72
CA GLU A 9 -4.37 11.58 -1.74
C GLU A 9 -3.72 10.62 -0.72
N LEU A 10 -4.49 9.66 -0.20
CA LEU A 10 -4.01 8.67 0.77
C LEU A 10 -3.02 7.67 0.14
N ILE A 11 -3.27 7.26 -1.09
CA ILE A 11 -2.37 6.39 -1.87
C ILE A 11 -1.04 7.11 -2.13
N ASP A 12 -1.09 8.36 -2.54
CA ASP A 12 0.11 9.16 -2.84
C ASP A 12 0.95 9.33 -1.57
N GLY A 13 0.33 9.70 -0.44
CA GLY A 13 1.02 9.78 0.85
C GLY A 13 1.61 8.44 1.31
N LEU A 14 0.88 7.33 1.14
CA LEU A 14 1.38 6.00 1.45
C LEU A 14 2.60 5.64 0.58
N ILE A 15 2.59 5.99 -0.71
CA ILE A 15 3.71 5.75 -1.63
C ILE A 15 4.93 6.58 -1.23
N GLU A 16 4.75 7.85 -0.84
CA GLU A 16 5.83 8.71 -0.36
C GLU A 16 6.48 8.14 0.90
N ASP A 17 5.66 7.79 1.90
CA ASP A 17 6.09 7.13 3.13
C ASP A 17 6.89 5.83 2.86
N LEU A 18 6.41 5.02 1.90
CA LEU A 18 7.08 3.79 1.50
C LEU A 18 8.42 4.06 0.82
N LYS A 19 8.50 5.05 -0.07
CA LYS A 19 9.76 5.41 -0.76
C LYS A 19 10.80 5.97 0.20
N GLU A 20 10.40 6.77 1.17
CA GLU A 20 11.30 7.33 2.17
C GLU A 20 11.92 6.22 3.02
N LYS A 21 11.10 5.27 3.47
CA LYS A 21 11.55 4.22 4.39
C LYS A 21 12.16 3.00 3.70
N PHE A 22 11.72 2.67 2.49
CA PHE A 22 12.11 1.50 1.70
C PHE A 22 12.43 1.92 0.25
N PRO A 23 13.52 2.66 0.01
CA PRO A 23 13.88 3.16 -1.32
C PRO A 23 14.14 2.05 -2.36
N GLU A 24 14.36 0.82 -1.93
CA GLU A 24 14.47 -0.37 -2.76
C GLU A 24 13.14 -0.80 -3.41
N LEU A 25 12.00 -0.38 -2.84
CA LEU A 25 10.67 -0.68 -3.38
C LEU A 25 10.36 0.17 -4.60
N LYS A 26 9.78 -0.45 -5.61
CA LYS A 26 9.21 0.24 -6.77
C LYS A 26 7.71 -0.01 -6.80
N LEU A 27 6.96 1.07 -6.96
CA LEU A 27 5.55 0.99 -7.32
C LEU A 27 5.43 0.33 -8.69
N VAL A 28 4.58 -0.68 -8.80
CA VAL A 28 4.26 -1.32 -10.07
C VAL A 28 2.96 -0.74 -10.60
N GLU A 29 1.88 -0.82 -9.82
CA GLU A 29 0.56 -0.32 -10.18
C GLU A 29 -0.35 -0.24 -8.96
N VAL A 30 -1.50 0.43 -9.12
CA VAL A 30 -2.61 0.37 -8.17
C VAL A 30 -3.79 -0.27 -8.87
N THR A 31 -4.33 -1.34 -8.29
CA THR A 31 -5.44 -2.12 -8.86
C THR A 31 -6.56 -2.28 -7.85
N GLU A 32 -7.73 -2.67 -8.33
CA GLU A 32 -8.77 -3.22 -7.46
C GLU A 32 -8.32 -4.57 -6.91
N SER A 33 -8.76 -4.90 -5.70
CA SER A 33 -8.61 -6.25 -5.16
C SER A 33 -9.44 -7.23 -6.00
N PRO A 34 -8.87 -8.37 -6.39
CA PRO A 34 -9.62 -9.42 -7.07
C PRO A 34 -10.75 -10.01 -6.21
N GLU A 35 -10.67 -9.87 -4.87
CA GLU A 35 -11.67 -10.38 -3.93
C GLU A 35 -12.84 -9.41 -3.74
N ASN A 36 -12.55 -8.11 -3.77
CA ASN A 36 -13.54 -7.05 -3.55
C ASN A 36 -13.17 -5.80 -4.37
N PRO A 37 -13.95 -5.42 -5.39
CA PRO A 37 -13.62 -4.28 -6.24
C PRO A 37 -13.72 -2.92 -5.53
N ASN A 38 -14.20 -2.88 -4.28
CA ASN A 38 -14.16 -1.68 -3.44
C ASN A 38 -12.83 -1.48 -2.71
N ASP A 39 -11.99 -2.52 -2.68
CA ASP A 39 -10.70 -2.49 -1.99
C ASP A 39 -9.59 -2.23 -3.02
N LEU A 40 -8.57 -1.46 -2.62
CA LEU A 40 -7.47 -1.09 -3.50
C LEU A 40 -6.18 -1.77 -3.07
N TRP A 41 -5.43 -2.29 -4.04
CA TRP A 41 -4.11 -2.88 -3.87
C TRP A 41 -3.06 -1.97 -4.48
N VAL A 42 -2.14 -1.52 -3.65
CA VAL A 42 -0.91 -0.83 -4.05
C VAL A 42 0.17 -1.89 -4.28
N ASN A 43 0.38 -2.27 -5.53
CA ASN A 43 1.32 -3.33 -5.90
C ASN A 43 2.74 -2.78 -5.96
N VAL A 44 3.66 -3.37 -5.21
CA VAL A 44 5.07 -2.98 -5.14
C VAL A 44 5.98 -4.16 -5.40
N THR A 45 7.22 -3.91 -5.82
CA THR A 45 8.22 -4.98 -5.95
C THR A 45 8.53 -5.63 -4.61
N ARG A 46 8.75 -6.94 -4.59
CA ARG A 46 9.13 -7.66 -3.36
C ARG A 46 10.48 -7.21 -2.77
N VAL A 47 10.53 -7.08 -1.44
CA VAL A 47 11.77 -6.93 -0.66
C VAL A 47 12.48 -8.28 -0.57
N LYS A 48 13.78 -8.33 -0.92
CA LYS A 48 14.55 -9.59 -0.95
C LYS A 48 15.01 -10.08 0.42
N ASP A 49 15.34 -9.16 1.30
CA ASP A 49 15.83 -9.45 2.64
C ASP A 49 14.65 -9.74 3.60
N GLU A 50 14.71 -10.85 4.35
CA GLU A 50 13.60 -11.30 5.18
C GLU A 50 13.33 -10.37 6.37
N ASP A 51 14.39 -9.89 7.04
CA ASP A 51 14.25 -8.94 8.14
C ASP A 51 13.64 -7.63 7.66
N ARG A 52 14.06 -7.20 6.47
CA ARG A 52 13.53 -6.02 5.81
C ARG A 52 12.08 -6.21 5.37
N LEU A 53 11.70 -7.40 4.90
CA LEU A 53 10.32 -7.75 4.60
C LEU A 53 9.44 -7.66 5.85
N ILE A 54 9.92 -8.13 7.00
CA ILE A 54 9.18 -8.01 8.28
C ILE A 54 8.98 -6.54 8.65
N GLN A 55 10.02 -5.70 8.52
CA GLN A 55 9.92 -4.26 8.77
C GLN A 55 8.92 -3.58 7.83
N PHE A 56 8.96 -3.95 6.55
CA PHE A 56 8.05 -3.46 5.53
C PHE A 56 6.60 -3.81 5.86
N ILE A 57 6.33 -5.08 6.17
CA ILE A 57 4.99 -5.55 6.53
C ILE A 57 4.45 -4.80 7.75
N LYS A 58 5.25 -4.70 8.82
CA LYS A 58 4.85 -3.96 10.02
C LYS A 58 4.55 -2.49 9.71
N PHE A 59 5.36 -1.87 8.87
CA PHE A 59 5.18 -0.46 8.52
C PHE A 59 3.91 -0.22 7.72
N PHE A 60 3.72 -0.91 6.59
CA PHE A 60 2.54 -0.66 5.76
C PHE A 60 1.26 -1.08 6.48
N SER A 61 1.29 -2.19 7.26
CA SER A 61 0.09 -2.69 7.95
C SER A 61 -0.43 -1.70 8.98
N SER A 62 0.45 -0.98 9.67
CA SER A 62 0.06 0.12 10.57
C SER A 62 -0.63 1.24 9.78
N LYS A 63 0.03 1.71 8.71
CA LYS A 63 -0.46 2.83 7.89
C LYS A 63 -1.82 2.52 7.25
N THR A 64 -1.99 1.32 6.70
CA THR A 64 -3.25 0.89 6.09
C THR A 64 -4.36 0.70 7.12
N THR A 65 -4.02 0.30 8.35
CA THR A 65 -4.98 0.24 9.47
C THR A 65 -5.44 1.65 9.85
N ASP A 66 -4.53 2.62 9.95
CA ASP A 66 -4.87 4.01 10.22
C ASP A 66 -5.80 4.57 9.13
N ILE A 67 -5.49 4.30 7.86
CA ILE A 67 -6.35 4.68 6.72
C ILE A 67 -7.76 4.09 6.84
N LEU A 68 -7.86 2.82 7.21
CA LEU A 68 -9.15 2.16 7.40
C LEU A 68 -9.94 2.79 8.56
N MET A 69 -9.29 3.03 9.69
CA MET A 69 -9.94 3.54 10.90
C MET A 69 -10.38 5.01 10.75
N ASP A 70 -9.55 5.83 10.11
CA ASP A 70 -9.78 7.27 9.99
C ASP A 70 -10.70 7.62 8.81
N TYR A 71 -10.64 6.85 7.72
CA TYR A 71 -11.31 7.20 6.46
C TYR A 71 -12.26 6.11 5.93
N GLY A 72 -12.25 4.90 6.49
CA GLY A 72 -13.09 3.79 6.04
C GLY A 72 -12.68 3.16 4.71
N TYR A 73 -11.48 3.46 4.20
CA TYR A 73 -10.98 2.89 2.95
C TYR A 73 -10.13 1.65 3.21
N HIS A 74 -10.48 0.55 2.53
CA HIS A 74 -9.65 -0.65 2.48
C HIS A 74 -8.58 -0.50 1.40
N ILE A 75 -7.37 -0.17 1.83
CA ILE A 75 -6.19 -0.06 0.99
C ILE A 75 -5.13 -1.03 1.54
N SER A 76 -4.59 -1.89 0.68
CA SER A 76 -3.56 -2.86 1.05
C SER A 76 -2.30 -2.64 0.21
N VAL A 77 -1.14 -2.97 0.75
CA VAL A 77 0.11 -2.98 -0.01
C VAL A 77 0.50 -4.42 -0.30
N MET A 78 0.65 -4.73 -1.59
CA MET A 78 0.90 -6.08 -2.07
C MET A 78 2.29 -6.19 -2.69
N PRO A 79 3.25 -6.86 -2.03
CA PRO A 79 4.53 -7.17 -2.64
C PRO A 79 4.34 -8.26 -3.71
N ILE A 80 4.68 -7.93 -4.96
CA ILE A 80 4.65 -8.85 -6.10
C ILE A 80 6.09 -9.17 -6.55
N GLY A 81 6.38 -10.46 -6.70
CA GLY A 81 7.71 -10.97 -7.05
C GLY A 81 7.98 -12.42 -6.65
#